data_AF-A0A7X7T6H2-F1
#
_entry.id   AF-A0A7X7T6H2-F1
#
_cell.length_a   1.000
_cell.length_b   1.000
_cell.length_c   1.000
_cell.angle_alpha   90.00
_cell.angle_beta   90.00
_cell.angle_gamma   90.00
#
_symmetry.space_group_name_H-M   'P 1'
#
loop_
_entity.id
_entity.type
_entity.pdbx_description
1 polymer ?
#
loop_
_entity_poly.entity_id
_entity_poly.type
_entity_poly.pdbx_seq_one_letter_code
_entity_poly.pdbx_strand_id
1 'polypeptide(L)'
;ELVGAGYPIVTIVDLTDVWVTFNLREDRLAGLAIGDRLTARVPALGREIELAVSFIAPQGDFATWRSTSAQGGFDLKTFEMRARPVAPVAGLRPGMSAIVKWDRIPR
;
A
#
# COMPACT_ATOMS: atom_id res chain seq x y z
N GLU A 1 -8.31 -17.16 -37.50
CA GLU A 1 -8.51 -16.85 -36.06
C GLU A 1 -8.32 -15.34 -35.90
N LEU A 2 -9.40 -14.61 -35.62
CA LEU A 2 -9.40 -13.14 -35.58
C LEU A 2 -9.12 -12.72 -34.13
N VAL A 3 -7.87 -12.39 -33.81
CA VAL A 3 -7.50 -11.85 -32.50
C VAL A 3 -7.77 -10.34 -32.55
N GLY A 4 -8.74 -9.85 -31.79
CA GLY A 4 -9.04 -8.43 -31.69
C GLY A 4 -7.85 -7.65 -31.15
N ALA A 5 -7.48 -6.53 -31.80
CA ALA A 5 -6.38 -5.69 -31.37
C ALA A 5 -6.64 -5.10 -29.98
N GLY A 6 -5.65 -5.18 -29.08
CA GLY A 6 -5.70 -4.57 -27.74
C GLY A 6 -5.74 -5.55 -26.57
N TYR A 7 -5.78 -6.86 -26.81
CA TYR A 7 -5.64 -7.84 -25.73
C TYR A 7 -4.17 -8.07 -25.37
N PRO A 8 -3.79 -7.92 -24.09
CA PRO A 8 -2.43 -8.26 -23.66
C PRO A 8 -2.21 -9.75 -23.87
N ILE A 9 -1.21 -10.10 -24.69
CA ILE A 9 -0.89 -11.49 -25.01
C ILE A 9 -0.04 -12.10 -23.88
N VAL A 10 0.76 -11.29 -23.18
CA VAL A 10 1.64 -11.70 -22.08
C VAL A 10 1.76 -10.58 -21.05
N THR A 11 1.77 -10.94 -19.76
CA THR A 11 2.13 -10.05 -18.65
C THR A 11 3.41 -10.56 -17.99
N ILE A 12 4.43 -9.71 -17.91
CA ILE A 12 5.69 -10.00 -17.20
C ILE A 12 5.60 -9.36 -15.82
N VAL A 13 5.86 -10.15 -14.78
CA VAL A 13 5.86 -9.71 -13.39
C VAL A 13 7.23 -10.01 -12.79
N ASP A 14 7.89 -8.98 -12.26
CA ASP A 14 9.12 -9.15 -11.49
C ASP A 14 8.79 -9.49 -10.04
N LEU A 15 9.19 -10.69 -9.60
CA LEU A 15 8.98 -11.16 -8.22
C LEU A 15 10.12 -10.72 -7.28
N THR A 16 11.17 -10.10 -7.81
CA THR A 16 12.29 -9.57 -7.04
C THR A 16 12.04 -8.15 -6.54
N ASP A 17 11.20 -7.37 -7.24
CA ASP A 17 10.72 -6.05 -6.79
C ASP A 17 9.21 -6.10 -6.49
N VAL A 18 8.88 -6.60 -5.31
CA VAL A 18 7.50 -6.65 -4.80
C VAL A 18 7.32 -5.61 -3.69
N TRP A 19 6.15 -4.98 -3.68
CA TRP A 19 5.74 -4.05 -2.62
C TRP A 19 4.34 -4.35 -2.14
N VAL A 20 4.06 -3.92 -0.91
CA VAL A 20 2.74 -3.88 -0.31
C VAL A 20 2.26 -2.44 -0.36
N THR A 21 1.07 -2.22 -0.93
CA THR A 21 0.40 -0.91 -0.92
C THR A 21 -0.70 -0.90 0.13
N PHE A 22 -0.84 0.20 0.86
CA PHE A 22 -1.95 0.43 1.78
C PHE A 22 -2.26 1.92 1.90
N ASN A 23 -3.51 2.21 2.25
CA ASN A 23 -4.03 3.57 2.39
C ASN A 23 -4.06 3.97 3.85
N LEU A 24 -3.42 5.08 4.18
CA LEU A 24 -3.37 5.66 5.52
C LEU A 24 -4.09 6.99 5.52
N ARG A 25 -4.88 7.25 6.56
CA ARG A 25 -5.40 8.59 6.83
C ARG A 25 -4.31 9.44 7.47
N GLU A 26 -4.37 10.76 7.25
CA GLU A 26 -3.40 11.74 7.76
C GLU A 26 -3.14 11.66 9.28
N ASP A 27 -4.18 11.39 10.07
CA ASP A 27 -4.08 11.20 11.53
C ASP A 27 -3.23 9.99 11.94
N ARG A 28 -3.08 9.02 11.05
CA ARG A 28 -2.22 7.83 11.20
C ARG A 28 -0.88 7.98 10.49
N LEU A 29 -0.69 9.01 9.68
CA LEU A 29 0.58 9.25 9.00
C LEU A 29 1.64 9.84 9.93
N ALA A 30 1.22 10.54 10.99
CA ALA A 30 2.08 11.39 11.82
C ALA A 30 3.30 10.71 12.48
N GLY A 31 3.38 9.37 12.50
CA GLY A 31 4.52 8.61 13.03
C GLY A 31 5.29 7.78 11.99
N LEU A 32 4.95 7.89 10.70
CA LEU A 32 5.56 7.06 9.65
C LEU A 32 6.31 7.90 8.62
N ALA A 33 7.58 7.58 8.46
CA ALA A 33 8.49 8.14 7.48
C ALA A 33 8.98 7.08 6.49
N ILE A 34 9.53 7.55 5.37
CA ILE A 34 10.27 6.69 4.45
C ILE A 34 11.49 6.10 5.18
N GLY A 35 11.69 4.79 5.05
CA GLY A 35 12.74 4.05 5.74
C GLY A 35 12.28 3.32 7.00
N ASP A 36 11.11 3.66 7.55
CA ASP A 36 10.58 2.99 8.73
C ASP A 36 10.31 1.51 8.47
N ARG A 37 10.47 0.71 9.52
CA ARG A 37 10.29 -0.74 9.44
C ARG A 37 8.97 -1.17 10.05
N LEU A 38 8.26 -2.03 9.33
CA LEU A 38 6.94 -2.52 9.67
C LEU A 38 6.95 -4.04 9.66
N THR A 39 6.26 -4.64 10.63
CA THR A 39 6.01 -6.08 10.60
C THR A 39 4.62 -6.34 10.03
N ALA A 40 4.56 -7.12 8.94
CA ALA A 40 3.32 -7.52 8.30
C ALA A 40 3.14 -9.04 8.34
N ARG A 41 1.94 -9.50 8.67
CA ARG A 41 1.53 -10.91 8.60
C ARG A 41 0.98 -11.20 7.21
N VAL A 42 1.50 -12.21 6.51
CA VAL A 42 0.98 -12.66 5.20
C VAL A 42 0.22 -13.97 5.40
N PRO A 43 -1.13 -13.98 5.50
CA PRO A 43 -1.91 -15.17 5.84
C PRO A 43 -1.60 -16.37 4.94
N ALA A 44 -1.50 -16.13 3.63
CA ALA A 44 -1.20 -17.14 2.62
C ALA A 44 0.15 -17.87 2.83
N LEU A 45 1.10 -17.26 3.54
CA LEU A 45 2.42 -17.83 3.83
C LEU A 45 2.58 -18.32 5.27
N GLY A 46 1.56 -18.16 6.13
CA GLY A 46 1.69 -18.63 7.52
C GLY A 46 2.68 -17.84 8.41
N ARG A 47 3.38 -16.83 7.88
CA ARG A 47 4.46 -16.09 8.58
C ARG A 47 4.30 -14.56 8.60
N GLU A 48 5.09 -13.92 9.46
CA GLU A 48 5.34 -12.47 9.45
C GLU A 48 6.57 -12.16 8.58
N ILE A 49 6.58 -10.97 7.99
CA ILE A 49 7.66 -10.42 7.17
C ILE A 49 7.94 -8.97 7.60
N GLU A 50 9.19 -8.55 7.48
CA GLU A 50 9.62 -7.19 7.75
C GLU A 50 9.63 -6.39 6.44
N LEU A 51 9.01 -5.21 6.47
CA LEU A 51 8.86 -4.30 5.34
C LEU A 51 9.52 -2.97 5.69
N ALA A 52 10.15 -2.31 4.73
CA ALA A 52 10.62 -0.93 4.84
C ALA A 52 9.73 -0.01 3.99
N VAL A 53 9.30 1.11 4.58
CA VAL A 53 8.55 2.14 3.85
C VAL A 53 9.41 2.74 2.75
N SER A 54 8.90 2.75 1.53
CA SER A 54 9.65 3.19 0.33
C SER A 54 8.98 4.33 -0.41
N PHE A 55 7.69 4.57 -0.16
CA PHE A 55 6.92 5.62 -0.83
C PHE A 55 5.74 6.03 0.03
N ILE A 56 5.48 7.33 0.08
CA ILE A 56 4.30 7.94 0.70
C ILE A 56 3.88 9.08 -0.23
N ALA A 57 2.62 9.10 -0.67
CA ALA A 57 2.06 10.22 -1.41
C ALA A 57 0.59 10.42 -1.07
N PRO A 58 0.08 11.66 -1.05
CA PRO A 58 -1.36 11.89 -0.95
C PRO A 58 -2.05 11.22 -2.14
N GLN A 59 -3.10 10.44 -1.87
CA GLN A 59 -3.99 10.00 -2.94
C GLN A 59 -4.69 11.25 -3.47
N GLY A 60 -4.57 11.50 -4.77
CA GLY A 60 -5.12 12.70 -5.38
C GLY A 60 -6.63 12.78 -5.20
N ASP A 61 -7.12 13.94 -4.78
CA ASP A 61 -8.55 14.27 -4.65
C ASP A 61 -9.18 14.43 -6.05
N PHE A 62 -9.22 13.38 -6.87
CA PHE A 62 -9.97 13.40 -8.13
C PHE A 62 -11.45 13.13 -7.89
N ALA A 63 -12.06 14.03 -7.15
CA ALA A 63 -13.45 14.42 -7.30
C ALA A 63 -13.58 15.82 -6.70
N THR A 64 -13.77 16.83 -7.55
CA THR A 64 -14.21 18.17 -7.14
C THR A 64 -15.52 18.02 -6.36
N TRP A 65 -15.45 17.86 -5.05
CA TRP A 65 -16.64 17.82 -4.21
C TRP A 65 -16.98 19.26 -3.85
N ARG A 66 -18.06 19.80 -4.44
CA ARG A 66 -18.68 21.02 -3.93
C ARG A 66 -19.20 20.72 -2.52
N SER A 67 -18.45 21.13 -1.50
CA SER A 67 -18.97 21.17 -0.14
C SER A 67 -20.15 22.14 -0.10
N THR A 68 -21.34 21.59 0.09
CA THR A 68 -22.50 22.37 0.53
C THR A 68 -22.97 21.76 1.83
N SER A 69 -22.32 22.09 2.95
CA SER A 69 -23.03 22.21 4.24
C SER A 69 -22.10 22.61 5.37
N ALA A 70 -22.61 23.58 6.13
CA ALA A 70 -22.15 24.02 7.43
C ALA A 70 -22.00 22.87 8.44
N GLN A 71 -20.77 22.49 8.76
CA GLN A 71 -20.29 22.05 10.09
C GLN A 71 -18.83 21.61 9.91
N GLY A 72 -17.91 22.19 10.69
CA GLY A 72 -16.46 22.10 10.51
C GLY A 72 -15.87 20.70 10.72
N GLY A 73 -16.13 19.77 9.79
CA GLY A 73 -15.35 18.55 9.62
C GLY A 73 -14.07 18.88 8.86
N PHE A 74 -12.91 18.67 9.49
CA PHE A 74 -11.63 18.70 8.79
C PHE A 74 -11.61 17.60 7.72
N ASP A 75 -11.29 17.97 6.49
CA ASP A 75 -11.06 17.02 5.40
C ASP A 75 -9.69 16.35 5.63
N LEU A 76 -9.70 15.13 6.18
CA LEU A 76 -8.48 14.36 6.41
C LEU A 76 -8.07 13.70 5.11
N LYS A 77 -6.87 14.01 4.65
CA LYS A 77 -6.33 13.41 3.42
C LYS A 77 -5.97 11.94 3.64
N THR A 78 -6.14 11.16 2.58
CA THR A 78 -5.66 9.78 2.52
C THR A 78 -4.36 9.74 1.73
N PHE A 79 -3.40 8.98 2.21
CA PHE A 79 -2.08 8.79 1.62
C PHE A 79 -1.96 7.34 1.16
N GLU A 80 -1.48 7.15 -0.06
CA GLU A 80 -0.97 5.86 -0.50
C GLU A 80 0.44 5.68 0.02
N MET A 81 0.66 4.56 0.71
CA MET A 81 1.95 4.17 1.22
C MET A 81 2.35 2.83 0.61
N ARG A 82 3.62 2.72 0.22
CA ARG A 82 4.20 1.46 -0.28
C ARG A 82 5.39 1.04 0.56
N ALA A 83 5.39 -0.21 0.97
CA ALA A 83 6.49 -0.81 1.72
C ALA A 83 7.04 -2.05 1.02
N ARG A 84 8.35 -2.21 1.00
CA ARG A 84 9.07 -3.31 0.34
C ARG A 84 9.63 -4.28 1.37
N PRO A 85 9.64 -5.60 1.12
CA PRO A 85 10.33 -6.54 1.99
C PRO A 85 11.81 -6.19 2.15
N VAL A 86 12.31 -6.21 3.38
CA VAL A 86 13.75 -5.97 3.65
C VAL A 86 14.64 -7.12 3.17
N ALA A 87 14.04 -8.30 2.96
CA ALA A 87 14.69 -9.49 2.47
C ALA A 87 13.75 -10.25 1.51
N PRO A 88 14.29 -11.05 0.57
CA PRO A 88 13.48 -11.88 -0.32
C PRO A 88 12.56 -12.82 0.48
N VAL A 89 11.26 -12.78 0.18
CA VAL A 89 10.26 -13.63 0.82
C VAL A 89 9.87 -14.75 -0.13
N ALA A 90 10.38 -15.95 0.12
CA ALA A 90 10.04 -17.13 -0.66
C ALA A 90 8.52 -17.36 -0.68
N GLY A 91 7.96 -17.51 -1.88
CA GLY A 91 6.54 -17.78 -2.08
C GLY A 91 5.62 -16.55 -2.07
N LEU A 92 6.14 -15.35 -1.80
CA LEU A 92 5.35 -14.12 -1.88
C LEU A 92 4.96 -13.85 -3.34
N ARG A 93 3.66 -13.63 -3.59
CA ARG A 93 3.14 -13.34 -4.93
C ARG A 93 2.25 -12.09 -4.90
N PRO A 94 2.19 -11.32 -5.99
CA PRO A 94 1.22 -10.25 -6.13
C PRO A 94 -0.21 -10.76 -5.90
N GLY A 95 -1.03 -9.94 -5.25
CA GLY A 95 -2.40 -10.29 -4.85
C GLY A 95 -2.53 -10.93 -3.48
N MET A 96 -1.43 -11.34 -2.84
CA MET A 96 -1.48 -11.76 -1.43
C MET A 96 -1.81 -10.58 -0.50
N SER A 97 -2.65 -10.83 0.50
CA SER A 97 -2.92 -9.85 1.55
C SER A 97 -1.76 -9.78 2.55
N ALA A 98 -1.46 -8.58 3.03
CA ALA A 98 -0.52 -8.32 4.10
C ALA A 98 -1.22 -7.52 5.20
N ILE A 99 -1.14 -7.98 6.44
CA ILE A 99 -1.81 -7.38 7.60
C ILE A 99 -0.74 -6.76 8.48
N VAL A 100 -0.70 -5.44 8.53
CA VAL A 100 0.19 -4.68 9.42
C VAL A 100 -0.52 -4.48 10.75
N LYS A 101 0.14 -4.88 11.86
CA LYS A 101 -0.37 -4.62 13.20
C LYS A 101 0.08 -3.24 13.68
N TRP A 102 -0.87 -2.32 13.85
CA TRP A 102 -0.62 -0.90 14.07
C TRP A 102 -0.12 -0.57 15.48
N ASP A 103 -0.36 -1.45 16.46
CA ASP A 103 0.14 -1.38 17.83
C ASP A 103 1.68 -1.48 17.94
N ARG A 104 2.34 -1.94 16.87
CA ARG A 104 3.79 -2.18 16.82
C ARG A 104 4.56 -1.13 16.03
N ILE A 105 3.89 -0.08 15.55
CA ILE A 105 4.53 1.01 14.82
C ILE A 105 5.10 2.01 15.83
N PRO A 106 6.38 2.40 15.74
CA PRO A 106 6.94 3.44 16.60
C PRO A 106 6.14 4.74 16.43
N ARG A 107 5.82 5.40 17.55
CA ARG A 107 5.15 6.71 17.56
C ARG A 107 6.14 7.84 17.34
#